data_AF-A0A8J4Y2U1-F1
#
_entry.id   AF-A0A8J4Y2U1-F1
#
_cell.length_a   1.000
_cell.length_b   1.000
_cell.length_c   1.000
_cell.angle_alpha   90.00
_cell.angle_beta   90.00
_cell.angle_gamma   90.00
#
_symmetry.space_group_name_H-M   'P 1'
#
loop_
_entity.id
_entity.type
_entity.pdbx_description
1 polymer ?
#
loop_
_entity_poly.entity_id
_entity_poly.type
_entity_poly.pdbx_seq_one_letter_code
_entity_poly.pdbx_strand_id
1 'polypeptide(L)'
;MGISEGGLVCLWSVQEPSRPQQLLCCRASPVAATFSPSKPSLVLAGLEDGSLAAWDLREHLKLHSLKVELDNVNWRVRVPSFITACGEDGDGEGSQIVAIQSVTTPEDLLADTQGSFQVCLIICSA
;
A
#
# COMPACT_ATOMS: atom_id res chain seq x y z
N MET A 1 -16.89 1.56 4.03
CA MET A 1 -15.54 1.84 4.57
C MET A 1 -15.26 3.32 4.32
N GLY A 2 -15.59 4.17 5.29
CA GLY A 2 -15.14 5.55 5.26
C GLY A 2 -13.67 5.56 5.67
N ILE A 3 -12.86 6.41 5.06
CA ILE A 3 -11.43 6.53 5.38
C ILE A 3 -11.21 7.31 6.68
N SER A 4 -12.28 7.61 7.42
CA SER A 4 -12.23 8.48 8.61
C SER A 4 -11.30 7.97 9.71
N GLU A 5 -10.96 6.68 9.71
CA GLU A 5 -9.99 6.06 10.63
C GLU A 5 -8.87 5.28 9.90
N GLY A 6 -8.86 5.32 8.57
CA GLY A 6 -7.89 4.61 7.73
C GLY A 6 -6.81 5.53 7.17
N GLY A 7 -5.81 4.95 6.52
CA GLY A 7 -4.77 5.71 5.82
C GLY A 7 -4.74 5.48 4.31
N LEU A 8 -3.91 6.24 3.62
CA LEU A 8 -3.67 6.12 2.18
C LEU A 8 -2.19 5.86 1.91
N VAL A 9 -1.91 5.00 0.95
CA VAL A 9 -0.60 4.89 0.32
C VAL A 9 -0.71 5.47 -1.09
N CYS A 10 0.13 6.47 -1.38
CA CYS A 10 0.14 7.16 -2.66
C CYS A 10 1.30 6.65 -3.52
N LEU A 11 0.99 6.17 -4.73
CA LEU A 11 2.01 5.79 -5.71
C LEU A 11 2.28 6.97 -6.65
N TRP A 12 3.54 7.34 -6.76
CA TRP A 12 4.00 8.50 -7.52
C TRP A 12 5.07 8.11 -8.54
N SER A 13 5.10 8.84 -9.65
CA SER A 13 6.20 8.78 -10.61
C SER A 13 7.03 10.04 -10.52
N VAL A 14 8.36 9.87 -10.51
CA VAL A 14 9.32 10.99 -10.56
C VAL A 14 9.18 11.77 -11.87
N GLN A 15 8.71 11.12 -12.95
CA GLN A 15 8.47 11.78 -14.23
C GLN A 15 7.21 12.66 -14.21
N GLU A 16 6.27 12.42 -13.29
CA GLU A 16 5.05 13.22 -13.14
C GLU A 16 4.79 13.54 -11.65
N PRO A 17 5.57 14.47 -11.05
CA PRO A 17 5.51 14.83 -9.63
C PRO A 17 4.41 15.86 -9.32
N SER A 18 3.49 16.14 -10.26
CA SER A 18 2.31 16.99 -10.01
C SER A 18 1.09 16.27 -9.45
N ARG A 19 0.93 14.95 -9.70
CA ARG A 19 -0.19 14.16 -9.14
C ARG A 19 0.20 12.69 -8.92
N PRO A 20 -0.39 12.00 -7.92
CA PRO A 20 -0.18 10.57 -7.76
C PRO A 20 -0.75 9.81 -8.97
N GLN A 21 -0.10 8.69 -9.32
CA GLN A 21 -0.60 7.77 -10.35
C GLN A 21 -1.72 6.90 -9.82
N GLN A 22 -1.61 6.44 -8.57
CA GLN A 22 -2.60 5.57 -7.93
C GLN A 22 -2.68 5.87 -6.42
N LEU A 23 -3.87 5.68 -5.86
CA LEU A 23 -4.13 5.77 -4.42
C LEU A 23 -4.60 4.41 -3.91
N LEU A 24 -4.00 3.93 -2.83
CA LEU A 24 -4.31 2.66 -2.19
C LEU A 24 -4.89 2.96 -0.80
N CYS A 25 -6.07 2.44 -0.49
CA CYS A 25 -6.70 2.69 0.81
C CYS A 25 -6.41 1.57 1.81
N CYS A 26 -6.13 1.95 3.04
CA CYS A 26 -5.83 1.06 4.16
C CYS A 26 -6.96 1.11 5.20
N ARG A 27 -7.12 0.03 5.97
CA ARG A 27 -8.09 -0.02 7.08
C ARG A 27 -7.64 0.81 8.28
N ALA A 28 -6.34 0.76 8.59
CA ALA A 28 -5.68 1.55 9.60
C ALA A 28 -4.53 2.37 8.97
N SER A 29 -3.85 3.18 9.77
CA SER A 29 -2.74 4.02 9.32
C SER A 29 -1.56 3.17 8.81
N PRO A 30 -1.06 3.38 7.58
CA PRO A 30 0.11 2.67 7.08
C PRO A 30 1.40 3.20 7.74
N VAL A 31 2.19 2.30 8.29
CA VAL A 31 3.44 2.59 9.02
C VAL A 31 4.69 2.13 8.26
N ALA A 32 4.52 1.20 7.31
CA ALA A 32 5.56 0.73 6.42
C ALA A 32 4.97 0.33 5.07
N ALA A 33 5.72 0.46 3.97
CA ALA A 33 5.31 -0.08 2.68
C ALA A 33 6.51 -0.46 1.80
N THR A 34 6.33 -1.44 0.92
CA THR A 34 7.34 -1.86 -0.07
C THR A 34 6.68 -2.41 -1.34
N PHE A 35 7.38 -2.30 -2.47
CA PHE A 35 7.08 -3.12 -3.64
C PHE A 35 7.66 -4.52 -3.47
N SER A 36 7.14 -5.48 -4.23
CA SER A 36 7.85 -6.73 -4.50
C SER A 36 8.99 -6.48 -5.51
N PRO A 37 10.22 -6.90 -5.20
CA PRO A 37 11.40 -6.76 -6.07
C PRO A 37 11.24 -7.51 -7.38
N SER A 38 10.69 -8.73 -7.34
CA SER A 38 10.50 -9.56 -8.53
C SER A 38 9.20 -9.26 -9.28
N LYS A 39 8.21 -8.64 -8.61
CA LYS A 39 6.89 -8.32 -9.18
C LYS A 39 6.50 -6.88 -8.82
N PRO A 40 6.97 -5.86 -9.57
CA PRO A 40 6.75 -4.46 -9.23
C PRO A 40 5.27 -4.02 -9.29
N SER A 41 4.38 -4.87 -9.80
CA SER A 41 2.94 -4.69 -9.69
C SER A 41 2.36 -5.04 -8.33
N LEU A 42 3.15 -5.58 -7.40
CA LEU A 42 2.69 -5.93 -6.06
C LEU A 42 3.22 -4.92 -5.04
N VAL A 43 2.31 -4.36 -4.25
CA VAL A 43 2.60 -3.47 -3.13
C VAL A 43 2.17 -4.14 -1.84
N LEU A 44 2.97 -4.02 -0.80
CA LEU A 44 2.68 -4.43 0.56
C LEU A 44 2.75 -3.22 1.48
N ALA A 45 1.83 -3.13 2.44
CA ALA A 45 1.87 -2.16 3.52
C ALA A 45 1.61 -2.85 4.86
N GLY A 46 2.34 -2.40 5.87
CA GLY A 46 2.11 -2.74 7.26
C GLY A 46 1.34 -1.61 7.91
N LEU A 47 0.33 -1.96 8.69
CA LEU A 47 -0.57 -1.03 9.33
C LEU A 47 -0.30 -0.96 10.83
N GLU A 48 -0.76 0.13 11.43
CA GLU A 48 -0.62 0.39 12.86
C GLU A 48 -1.30 -0.66 13.74
N ASP A 49 -2.39 -1.25 13.26
CA ASP A 49 -3.14 -2.34 13.94
C ASP A 49 -2.46 -3.72 13.87
N GLY A 50 -1.23 -3.77 13.32
CA GLY A 50 -0.46 -5.01 13.16
C GLY A 50 -0.87 -5.85 11.94
N SER A 51 -1.81 -5.39 11.13
CA SER A 51 -2.21 -6.08 9.89
C SER A 51 -1.33 -5.71 8.70
N LEU A 52 -1.23 -6.64 7.75
CA LEU A 52 -0.63 -6.43 6.43
C LEU A 52 -1.73 -6.28 5.38
N ALA A 53 -1.57 -5.32 4.50
CA ALA A 53 -2.39 -5.13 3.31
C ALA A 53 -1.52 -5.32 2.05
N ALA A 54 -2.07 -5.97 1.04
CA ALA A 54 -1.40 -6.20 -0.23
C ALA A 54 -2.29 -5.79 -1.41
N TRP A 55 -1.69 -5.22 -2.45
CA TRP A 55 -2.38 -4.80 -3.67
C TRP A 55 -1.68 -5.34 -4.91
N ASP A 56 -2.44 -5.90 -5.85
CA ASP A 56 -2.00 -6.09 -7.23
C ASP A 56 -2.46 -4.90 -8.10
N LEU A 57 -1.50 -4.09 -8.52
CA LEU A 57 -1.73 -2.87 -9.30
C LEU A 57 -2.27 -3.14 -10.70
N ARG A 58 -2.22 -4.39 -11.18
CA ARG A 58 -2.80 -4.83 -12.45
C ARG A 58 -4.29 -5.10 -12.37
N GLU A 59 -4.85 -5.17 -11.17
CA GLU A 59 -6.29 -5.37 -11.01
C GLU A 59 -7.08 -4.30 -11.74
N HIS A 60 -8.19 -4.72 -12.35
CA HIS A 60 -9.01 -3.79 -13.09
C HIS A 60 -9.68 -2.80 -12.12
N LEU A 61 -9.69 -1.51 -12.45
CA LEU A 61 -10.34 -0.45 -11.67
C LEU A 61 -11.83 -0.67 -11.36
N LYS A 62 -12.48 -1.67 -11.97
CA LYS A 62 -13.89 -2.04 -11.71
C LYS A 62 -14.03 -2.78 -10.38
N LEU A 63 -12.97 -3.45 -9.93
CA LEU A 63 -12.90 -4.12 -8.63
C LEU A 63 -12.77 -3.11 -7.48
N HIS A 64 -12.42 -1.86 -7.79
CA HIS A 64 -12.18 -0.80 -6.83
C HIS A 64 -13.20 0.33 -7.00
N SER A 65 -14.38 0.14 -6.41
CA SER A 65 -15.51 1.08 -6.51
C SER A 65 -15.43 2.25 -5.52
N LEU A 66 -14.52 2.19 -4.54
CA LEU A 66 -14.39 3.22 -3.52
C LEU A 66 -13.84 4.52 -4.13
N LYS A 67 -14.49 5.62 -3.78
CA LYS A 67 -14.13 6.97 -4.20
C LYS A 67 -13.87 7.86 -3.00
N VAL A 68 -12.94 8.78 -3.18
CA VAL A 68 -12.47 9.70 -2.16
C VAL A 68 -12.32 11.06 -2.79
N GLU A 69 -12.80 12.08 -2.09
CA GLU A 69 -12.59 13.46 -2.49
C GLU A 69 -11.34 14.00 -1.78
N LEU A 70 -10.32 14.39 -2.57
CA LEU A 70 -9.10 15.05 -2.10
C LEU A 70 -8.89 16.27 -2.99
N ASP A 71 -8.69 17.45 -2.39
CA ASP A 71 -8.48 18.71 -3.10
C ASP A 71 -9.55 19.02 -4.18
N ASN A 72 -10.83 18.75 -3.87
CA ASN A 72 -11.97 18.86 -4.79
C ASN A 72 -11.88 17.94 -6.03
N VAL A 73 -11.03 16.91 -5.98
CA VAL A 73 -10.89 15.88 -7.02
C VAL A 73 -11.43 14.56 -6.48
N ASN A 74 -12.32 13.94 -7.24
CA ASN A 74 -12.83 12.60 -6.95
C ASN A 74 -11.86 11.53 -7.46
N TRP A 75 -11.08 10.98 -6.54
CA TRP A 75 -10.17 9.87 -6.80
C TRP A 75 -10.89 8.53 -6.65
N ARG A 76 -10.56 7.56 -7.51
CA ARG A 76 -10.84 6.15 -7.24
C ARG A 76 -9.65 5.57 -6.50
N VAL A 77 -9.91 4.97 -5.34
CA VAL A 77 -8.88 4.34 -4.52
C VAL A 77 -8.96 2.83 -4.64
N ARG A 78 -7.82 2.16 -4.60
CA ARG A 78 -7.73 0.70 -4.64
C ARG A 78 -7.83 0.13 -3.24
N VAL A 79 -8.83 -0.72 -3.01
CA VAL A 79 -8.91 -1.58 -1.82
C VAL A 79 -7.85 -2.68 -1.88
N PRO A 80 -7.36 -3.18 -0.73
CA PRO A 80 -6.41 -4.29 -0.71
C PRO A 80 -6.97 -5.52 -1.43
N SER A 81 -6.14 -6.15 -2.26
CA SER A 81 -6.41 -7.46 -2.86
C SER A 81 -6.42 -8.55 -1.79
N PHE A 82 -5.54 -8.39 -0.79
CA PHE A 82 -5.42 -9.29 0.35
C PHE A 82 -5.17 -8.48 1.63
N ILE A 83 -5.67 -8.98 2.76
CA ILE A 83 -5.41 -8.43 4.09
C ILE A 83 -5.22 -9.57 5.08
N THR A 84 -4.24 -9.46 5.96
CA THR A 84 -4.13 -10.35 7.12
C THR A 84 -4.95 -9.72 8.25
N ALA A 85 -6.22 -10.11 8.39
CA ALA A 85 -7.03 -9.62 9.49
C ALA A 85 -6.50 -10.17 10.83
N CYS A 86 -6.18 -9.29 11.78
CA CYS A 86 -6.14 -9.66 13.19
C CYS A 86 -7.60 -9.79 13.68
N GLY A 87 -7.93 -10.84 14.42
CA GLY A 87 -9.31 -11.14 14.82
C GLY A 87 -9.92 -10.05 15.71
N GLU A 88 -11.24 -9.88 15.64
CA GLU A 88 -12.02 -8.93 16.46
C GLU A 88 -12.20 -9.40 17.92
N ASP A 89 -11.55 -10.51 18.31
CA ASP A 89 -11.73 -11.15 19.61
C ASP A 89 -10.44 -11.07 20.45
N GLY A 90 -10.43 -10.11 21.39
CA GLY A 90 -9.48 -10.04 22.50
C GLY A 90 -8.74 -8.70 22.55
N ASP A 91 -8.56 -8.18 23.75
CA ASP A 91 -7.90 -6.91 24.12
C ASP A 91 -6.40 -6.80 23.72
N GLY A 92 -5.97 -7.49 22.67
CA GLY A 92 -4.67 -7.34 22.05
C GLY A 92 -4.79 -6.43 20.83
N GLU A 93 -4.51 -5.15 21.00
CA GLU A 93 -4.01 -4.34 19.89
C GLU A 93 -2.84 -5.12 19.28
N GLY A 94 -2.98 -5.56 18.02
CA GLY A 94 -1.93 -6.27 17.32
C GLY A 94 -0.62 -5.48 17.41
N SER A 95 0.51 -6.16 17.59
CA SER A 95 1.80 -5.45 17.66
C SER A 95 2.03 -4.67 16.36
N GLN A 96 2.23 -3.36 16.48
CA GLN A 96 2.46 -2.47 15.35
C GLN A 96 3.61 -2.96 14.49
N ILE A 97 3.43 -2.90 13.18
CA ILE A 97 4.49 -3.20 12.22
C ILE A 97 5.47 -2.03 12.18
N VAL A 98 6.71 -2.26 12.59
CA VAL A 98 7.74 -1.20 12.62
C VAL A 98 8.54 -1.10 11.33
N ALA A 99 8.63 -2.18 10.56
CA ALA A 99 9.38 -2.22 9.32
C ALA A 99 8.89 -3.35 8.41
N ILE A 100 8.97 -3.12 7.10
CA ILE A 100 8.82 -4.16 6.09
C ILE A 100 10.03 -4.06 5.18
N GLN A 101 10.71 -5.18 5.00
CA GLN A 101 11.81 -5.31 4.06
C GLN A 101 11.50 -6.45 3.11
N SER A 102 11.57 -6.17 1.81
CA SER A 102 11.51 -7.24 0.84
C SER A 102 12.84 -8.00 0.79
N VAL A 103 12.75 -9.32 0.75
CA VAL A 103 13.90 -10.22 0.68
C VAL A 103 13.97 -10.77 -0.74
N THR A 104 15.05 -10.46 -1.44
CA THR A 104 15.38 -11.03 -2.76
C THR A 104 16.23 -12.27 -2.59
N THR A 105 15.93 -13.33 -3.35
CA THR A 105 16.86 -14.44 -3.51
C THR A 105 17.89 -14.12 -4.60
N PRO A 106 19.07 -14.78 -4.61
CA PRO A 106 20.04 -14.62 -5.69
C PRO A 106 19.47 -14.91 -7.07
N GLU A 107 18.47 -15.79 -7.16
CA GLU A 107 17.76 -16.12 -8.40
C GLU A 107 16.92 -14.95 -8.92
N ASP A 108 16.34 -14.13 -8.02
CA ASP A 108 15.58 -12.92 -8.36
C ASP A 108 16.48 -11.80 -8.92
N LEU A 109 17.77 -11.78 -8.56
CA LEU A 109 18.75 -10.82 -9.11
C LEU A 109 19.18 -11.17 -10.53
N LEU A 110 19.06 -12.45 -10.91
CA LEU A 110 19.37 -12.95 -12.26
C LEU A 110 18.18 -12.80 -13.21
N ALA A 111 16.96 -12.75 -12.67
CA ALA A 111 15.79 -12.32 -13.39
C ALA A 111 15.87 -10.80 -13.60
N ASP A 112 16.35 -10.39 -14.78
CA ASP A 112 16.51 -9.01 -15.24
C ASP A 112 15.18 -8.23 -15.14
N THR A 113 14.85 -7.79 -13.93
CA THR A 113 13.66 -7.01 -13.61
C THR A 113 14.12 -5.57 -13.54
N GLN A 114 14.15 -4.97 -14.73
CA GLN A 114 14.41 -3.56 -14.99
C GLN A 114 13.40 -2.70 -14.20
N GLY A 115 13.72 -2.39 -12.95
CA GLY A 115 12.79 -1.74 -12.05
C GLY A 115 13.46 -1.34 -10.74
N SER A 116 14.35 -0.35 -10.79
CA SER A 116 14.86 0.32 -9.59
C SER A 116 13.74 1.17 -8.97
N PHE A 117 12.75 0.53 -8.35
CA PHE A 117 11.70 1.23 -7.60
C PHE A 117 12.23 1.52 -6.21
N GLN A 118 12.72 2.74 -5.99
CA GLN A 118 12.93 3.26 -4.64
C GLN A 118 11.59 3.77 -4.10
N VAL A 119 11.07 3.14 -3.05
CA VAL A 119 9.89 3.63 -2.33
C VAL A 119 10.35 4.64 -1.30
N CYS A 120 9.95 5.90 -1.47
CA CYS A 120 9.93 6.85 -0.37
C CYS A 120 8.54 6.79 0.27
N LEU A 121 8.45 6.22 1.46
CA LEU A 121 7.27 6.35 2.29
C LEU A 121 7.31 7.74 2.94
N ILE A 122 6.45 8.65 2.49
CA ILE A 122 6.16 9.89 3.23
C ILE A 122 4.94 9.58 4.09
N ILE A 123 5.17 9.21 5.34
CA ILE A 123 4.09 9.14 6.33
C ILE A 123 3.77 10.58 6.72
N CYS A 124 2.69 11.15 6.19
CA CYS A 124 2.13 12.37 6.77
C CYS A 124 1.39 11.97 8.05
N SER A 125 2.09 11.99 9.19
CA SER A 125 1.42 12.07 10.49
C SER A 125 0.79 13.46 10.60
N ALA A 126 -0.54 13.51 10.79
CA ALA A 126 -1.21 14.75 11.18
C ALA A 126 -0.83 15.15 12.61
#